data_AF-A0A0C9WEB6-F1
#
_entry.id   AF-A0A0C9WEB6-F1
#
_cell.length_a   1.000
_cell.length_b   1.000
_cell.length_c   1.000
_cell.angle_alpha   90.00
_cell.angle_beta   90.00
_cell.angle_gamma   90.00
#
_symmetry.space_group_name_H-M   'P 1'
#
loop_
_entity.id
_entity.type
_entity.pdbx_description
1 polymer ?
#
loop_
_entity_poly.entity_id
_entity_poly.type
_entity_poly.pdbx_seq_one_letter_code
_entity_poly.pdbx_strand_id
1 'polypeptide(L)'
;MIIAPEEKLRDSMSKNNLSNPSQTSPEVAVQDPPPIYPTPAPMATPNAVVIPHPTFKTEPNNFIEVSHDNGHIRGEFVVDPSLRVPSSLLPPLAFGESEANRQNLRLYTKNGHIDVDVGLVGQSSGNAFAGTPMRTSLHMSPNNETVHVRVHAVQGAGPFVLTVATASFLSRAALAHATPFTKIDNVKRFFVGDVSQMNQQGWNGDELRVDVGNGHIRIKYVGESDKLGFLRRLFGH
;
A
#
# COMPACT_ATOMS: atom_id res chain seq x y z
N MET A 1 -13.20 6.63 -45.47
CA MET A 1 -12.17 7.68 -45.30
C MET A 1 -12.92 8.99 -45.18
N ILE A 2 -13.11 9.49 -43.96
CA ILE A 2 -13.88 10.69 -43.66
C ILE A 2 -12.98 11.57 -42.80
N ILE A 3 -12.65 12.74 -43.35
CA ILE A 3 -11.78 13.77 -42.77
C ILE A 3 -12.69 14.75 -42.02
N ALA A 4 -12.39 15.02 -40.75
CA ALA A 4 -12.99 16.11 -39.98
C ALA A 4 -11.91 17.14 -39.63
N PRO A 5 -12.19 18.46 -39.72
CA PRO A 5 -11.17 19.50 -39.62
C PRO A 5 -10.89 19.99 -38.20
N GLU A 6 -9.67 20.48 -38.01
CA GLU A 6 -9.18 21.25 -36.86
C GLU A 6 -9.95 22.57 -36.69
N GLU A 7 -10.30 22.91 -35.44
CA GLU A 7 -10.60 24.28 -35.05
C GLU A 7 -9.66 24.78 -33.94
N LYS A 8 -9.38 26.08 -34.09
CA LYS A 8 -8.27 26.86 -33.59
C LYS A 8 -8.84 27.95 -32.70
N LEU A 9 -8.60 27.93 -31.39
CA LEU A 9 -8.94 29.04 -30.49
C LEU A 9 -7.78 29.24 -29.50
N ARG A 10 -6.90 30.22 -29.76
CA ARG A 10 -6.94 31.64 -29.38
C ARG A 10 -6.41 31.90 -27.96
N ASP A 11 -5.18 32.42 -27.95
CA ASP A 11 -4.61 33.28 -26.92
C ASP A 11 -5.59 34.34 -26.41
N SER A 12 -5.61 34.55 -25.10
CA SER A 12 -5.72 35.91 -24.57
C SER A 12 -5.15 36.03 -23.16
N MET A 13 -4.32 37.06 -23.02
CA MET A 13 -3.59 37.51 -21.86
C MET A 13 -4.54 38.06 -20.78
N SER A 14 -4.14 37.96 -19.51
CA SER A 14 -4.28 39.07 -18.57
C SER A 14 -3.25 38.99 -17.45
N LYS A 15 -2.31 39.94 -17.51
CA LYS A 15 -1.44 40.39 -16.42
C LYS A 15 -2.21 41.43 -15.62
N ASN A 16 -2.25 41.30 -14.29
CA ASN A 16 -2.43 42.40 -13.33
C ASN A 16 -1.44 42.13 -12.18
N ASN A 17 -0.35 42.89 -12.00
CA ASN A 17 -0.25 44.24 -11.39
C ASN A 17 -1.05 44.34 -10.09
N LEU A 18 -0.58 44.95 -9.01
CA LEU A 18 0.72 45.35 -8.48
C LEU A 18 0.36 45.79 -7.05
N SER A 19 1.20 45.48 -6.07
CA SER A 19 1.44 46.24 -4.82
C SER A 19 0.27 46.83 -4.00
N ASN A 20 0.17 46.42 -2.74
CA ASN A 20 0.13 47.41 -1.65
C ASN A 20 0.66 46.83 -0.32
N PRO A 21 1.74 47.38 0.26
CA PRO A 21 2.11 47.14 1.66
C PRO A 21 1.57 48.30 2.52
N SER A 22 0.75 47.98 3.52
CA SER A 22 0.40 48.93 4.59
C SER A 22 0.82 48.34 5.93
N GLN A 23 1.98 48.83 6.33
CA GLN A 23 2.66 48.68 7.59
C GLN A 23 1.80 49.34 8.69
N THR A 24 1.27 48.55 9.61
CA THR A 24 0.56 49.03 10.80
C THR A 24 1.44 48.74 12.01
N SER A 25 1.74 49.78 12.78
CA SER A 25 2.60 49.73 13.97
C SER A 25 2.15 48.71 15.01
N PRO A 26 3.06 48.05 15.74
CA PRO A 26 2.70 47.16 16.83
C PRO A 26 2.33 47.96 18.09
N GLU A 27 1.12 47.73 18.56
CA GLU A 27 0.64 48.09 19.89
C GLU A 27 1.41 47.28 20.94
N VAL A 28 2.10 47.96 21.85
CA VAL A 28 2.84 47.33 22.96
C VAL A 28 1.83 46.83 23.97
N ALA A 29 1.37 45.59 23.78
CA ALA A 29 0.63 44.85 24.78
C ALA A 29 1.55 44.57 25.97
N VAL A 30 1.21 45.12 27.13
CA VAL A 30 1.82 44.76 28.42
C VAL A 30 1.43 43.31 28.69
N GLN A 31 2.34 42.39 28.38
CA GLN A 31 2.19 40.97 28.67
C GLN A 31 2.44 40.75 30.16
N ASP A 32 1.35 40.55 30.91
CA ASP A 32 1.43 39.92 32.23
C ASP A 32 2.02 38.51 32.04
N PRO A 33 3.01 38.11 32.86
CA PRO A 33 3.60 36.79 32.75
C PRO A 33 2.51 35.73 32.99
N PRO A 34 2.47 34.66 32.16
CA PRO A 34 1.46 33.63 32.33
C PRO A 34 1.59 32.97 33.72
N PRO A 35 0.47 32.57 34.35
CA PRO A 35 0.49 31.90 35.63
C PRO A 35 1.38 30.66 35.58
N ILE A 36 2.26 30.53 36.59
CA ILE A 36 3.13 29.37 36.76
C ILE A 36 2.27 28.19 37.17
N TYR A 37 1.95 27.30 36.22
CA TYR A 37 1.29 26.04 36.52
C TYR A 37 2.31 25.03 37.06
N PRO A 38 1.97 24.28 38.13
CA PRO A 38 2.82 23.19 38.61
C PRO A 38 3.01 22.17 37.49
N THR A 39 4.27 21.88 37.17
CA THR A 39 4.64 20.90 36.15
C THR A 39 4.14 19.52 36.60
N PRO A 40 3.27 18.85 35.83
CA PRO A 40 2.84 17.50 36.18
C PRO A 40 4.06 16.58 36.20
N ALA A 41 4.17 15.76 37.25
CA ALA A 41 5.23 14.77 37.40
C ALA A 41 5.37 13.93 36.12
N PRO A 42 6.60 13.57 35.70
CA PRO A 42 6.79 12.75 34.51
C PRO A 42 6.03 11.42 34.71
N MET A 43 4.92 11.28 33.98
CA MET A 43 4.17 10.04 33.93
C MET A 43 5.12 8.97 33.42
N ALA A 44 5.25 7.89 34.18
CA ALA A 44 6.03 6.71 33.77
C ALA A 44 5.64 6.35 32.34
N THR A 45 6.59 6.40 31.41
CA THR A 45 6.36 6.00 30.03
C THR A 45 5.89 4.55 30.03
N PRO A 46 4.68 4.25 29.52
CA PRO A 46 4.23 2.87 29.42
C PRO A 46 5.23 2.15 28.54
N ASN A 47 5.79 1.05 29.07
CA ASN A 47 6.69 0.18 28.31
C ASN A 47 6.04 -0.14 26.96
N ALA A 48 6.72 0.26 25.87
CA ALA A 48 6.26 -0.04 24.53
C ALA A 48 6.09 -1.55 24.41
N VAL A 49 4.84 -1.99 24.23
CA VAL A 49 4.54 -3.40 24.00
C VAL A 49 5.15 -3.76 22.66
N VAL A 50 6.26 -4.50 22.68
CA VAL A 50 6.90 -5.03 21.48
C VAL A 50 5.94 -6.09 20.92
N ILE A 51 5.22 -5.73 19.86
CA ILE A 51 4.38 -6.68 19.13
C ILE A 51 5.33 -7.65 18.43
N PRO A 52 5.19 -8.97 18.66
CA PRO A 52 6.00 -9.96 17.95
C PRO A 52 5.66 -9.85 16.47
N HIS A 53 6.63 -9.41 15.67
CA HIS A 53 6.49 -9.41 14.22
C HIS A 53 6.49 -10.87 13.75
N PRO A 54 5.70 -11.22 12.73
CA PRO A 54 5.71 -12.55 12.15
C PRO A 54 7.15 -12.93 11.76
N THR A 55 7.66 -14.03 12.31
CA THR A 55 8.95 -14.59 11.93
C THR A 55 8.73 -15.46 10.70
N PHE A 56 9.10 -14.91 9.55
CA PHE A 56 9.12 -15.62 8.30
C PHE A 56 10.26 -16.65 8.31
N LYS A 57 10.01 -17.87 7.83
CA LYS A 57 11.03 -18.92 7.65
C LYS A 57 11.75 -18.78 6.32
N THR A 58 11.12 -18.15 5.34
CA THR A 58 11.71 -17.95 4.02
C THR A 58 12.53 -16.68 3.97
N GLU A 59 13.69 -16.75 3.33
CA GLU A 59 14.51 -15.58 3.05
C GLU A 59 13.78 -14.59 2.12
N PRO A 60 13.98 -13.27 2.31
CA PRO A 60 13.50 -12.25 1.39
C PRO A 60 14.02 -12.49 -0.03
N ASN A 61 13.14 -12.32 -1.01
CA ASN A 61 13.48 -12.46 -2.43
C ASN A 61 12.69 -11.46 -3.29
N ASN A 62 13.02 -11.37 -4.57
CA ASN A 62 12.39 -10.47 -5.52
C ASN A 62 12.17 -11.19 -6.86
N PHE A 63 11.13 -10.79 -7.59
CA PHE A 63 10.74 -11.35 -8.89
C PHE A 63 10.50 -12.87 -8.88
N ILE A 64 9.68 -13.33 -7.95
CA ILE A 64 9.30 -14.74 -7.78
C ILE A 64 8.13 -15.06 -8.71
N GLU A 65 8.23 -16.16 -9.46
CA GLU A 65 7.11 -16.70 -10.25
C GLU A 65 6.89 -18.17 -9.90
N VAL A 66 5.65 -18.50 -9.50
CA VAL A 66 5.20 -19.86 -9.23
C VAL A 66 3.95 -20.13 -10.07
N SER A 67 4.02 -21.15 -10.91
CA SER A 67 2.95 -21.53 -11.82
C SER A 67 2.71 -23.04 -11.77
N HIS A 68 1.49 -23.45 -11.45
CA HIS A 68 1.07 -24.85 -11.46
C HIS A 68 -0.19 -25.04 -12.32
N ASP A 69 -0.14 -25.94 -13.31
CA ASP A 69 -1.33 -26.30 -14.09
C ASP A 69 -2.39 -26.99 -13.22
N ASN A 70 -1.95 -27.87 -12.33
CA ASN A 70 -2.80 -28.57 -11.38
C ASN A 70 -2.15 -28.58 -10.00
N GLY A 71 -2.96 -28.40 -8.97
CA GLY A 71 -2.51 -28.42 -7.57
C GLY A 71 -2.51 -27.04 -6.93
N HIS A 72 -2.22 -27.03 -5.63
CA HIS A 72 -2.36 -25.83 -4.81
C HIS A 72 -1.03 -25.11 -4.65
N ILE A 73 -1.08 -23.79 -4.56
CA ILE A 73 0.07 -22.98 -4.15
C ILE A 73 -0.11 -22.67 -2.67
N ARG A 74 0.81 -23.16 -1.85
CA ARG A 74 0.84 -22.91 -0.41
C ARG A 74 2.23 -22.53 0.02
N GLY A 75 2.30 -21.72 1.06
CA GLY A 75 3.56 -21.39 1.70
C GLY A 75 3.66 -19.92 2.04
N GLU A 76 4.91 -19.49 2.12
CA GLU A 76 5.28 -18.21 2.66
C GLU A 76 6.24 -17.54 1.67
N PHE A 77 6.03 -16.27 1.40
CA PHE A 77 6.83 -15.49 0.46
C PHE A 77 7.19 -14.17 1.11
N VAL A 78 8.48 -13.89 1.25
CA VAL A 78 8.95 -12.56 1.68
C VAL A 78 9.45 -11.82 0.45
N VAL A 79 8.80 -10.69 0.16
CA VAL A 79 9.12 -9.84 -0.99
C VAL A 79 9.90 -8.63 -0.51
N ASP A 80 11.12 -8.48 -1.00
CA ASP A 80 11.96 -7.31 -0.79
C ASP A 80 12.32 -6.69 -2.16
N PRO A 81 11.65 -5.58 -2.54
CA PRO A 81 11.91 -4.91 -3.82
C PRO A 81 13.33 -4.34 -3.95
N SER A 82 14.04 -4.14 -2.84
CA SER A 82 15.39 -3.58 -2.86
C SER A 82 16.46 -4.61 -3.27
N LEU A 83 16.12 -5.90 -3.24
CA LEU A 83 17.01 -6.96 -3.69
C LEU A 83 17.21 -6.91 -5.21
N ARG A 84 18.46 -6.76 -5.61
CA ARG A 84 18.87 -6.79 -7.01
C ARG A 84 19.11 -8.24 -7.45
N VAL A 85 18.29 -8.70 -8.38
CA VAL A 85 18.44 -10.02 -9.00
C VAL A 85 19.08 -9.85 -10.38
N PRO A 86 20.19 -10.57 -10.68
CA PRO A 86 20.78 -10.57 -12.01
C PRO A 86 19.76 -10.95 -13.09
N SER A 87 19.81 -10.28 -14.25
CA SER A 87 18.85 -10.50 -15.34
C SER A 87 18.84 -11.94 -15.88
N SER A 88 19.94 -12.67 -15.75
CA SER A 88 20.03 -14.09 -16.11
C SER A 88 19.24 -15.03 -15.20
N LEU A 89 18.86 -14.57 -14.00
CA LEU A 89 18.06 -15.32 -13.03
C LEU A 89 16.61 -14.84 -12.98
N LEU A 90 16.27 -13.79 -13.73
CA LEU A 90 14.91 -13.27 -13.77
C LEU A 90 14.02 -14.18 -14.62
N PRO A 91 12.76 -14.39 -14.22
CA PRO A 91 11.77 -15.03 -15.07
C PRO A 91 11.63 -14.31 -16.44
N PRO A 92 11.22 -15.01 -17.50
CA PRO A 92 10.89 -14.35 -18.77
C PRO A 92 9.80 -13.29 -18.59
N LEU A 93 9.90 -12.19 -19.33
CA LEU A 93 8.83 -11.18 -19.36
C LEU A 93 7.60 -11.76 -20.09
N ALA A 94 6.41 -11.49 -19.55
CA ALA A 94 5.17 -11.81 -20.24
C ALA A 94 4.98 -10.91 -21.48
N PHE A 95 4.09 -11.32 -22.38
CA PHE A 95 3.79 -10.51 -23.57
C PHE A 95 3.27 -9.12 -23.17
N GLY A 96 3.95 -8.07 -23.66
CA GLY A 96 3.64 -6.67 -23.33
C GLY A 96 4.16 -6.20 -21.97
N GLU A 97 4.86 -7.06 -21.23
CA GLU A 97 5.60 -6.68 -20.03
C GLU A 97 6.99 -6.14 -20.39
N SER A 98 7.47 -5.23 -19.55
CA SER A 98 8.77 -4.58 -19.59
C SER A 98 9.42 -4.71 -18.21
N GLU A 99 10.72 -4.50 -18.12
CA GLU A 99 11.40 -4.49 -16.81
C GLU A 99 10.80 -3.45 -15.85
N ALA A 100 10.28 -2.33 -16.36
CA ALA A 100 9.70 -1.26 -15.55
C ALA A 100 8.34 -1.61 -14.91
N ASN A 101 7.61 -2.58 -15.45
CA ASN A 101 6.33 -3.05 -14.90
C ASN A 101 6.38 -4.52 -14.48
N ARG A 102 7.59 -5.05 -14.30
CA ARG A 102 7.83 -6.42 -13.84
C ARG A 102 7.27 -6.63 -12.44
N GLN A 103 6.54 -7.72 -12.25
CA GLN A 103 5.95 -8.05 -10.95
C GLN A 103 6.94 -8.75 -10.02
N ASN A 104 6.94 -8.37 -8.74
CA ASN A 104 7.83 -8.91 -7.72
C ASN A 104 7.39 -10.31 -7.26
N LEU A 105 6.08 -10.61 -7.33
CA LEU A 105 5.52 -11.92 -7.03
C LEU A 105 4.39 -12.25 -8.00
N ARG A 106 4.49 -13.41 -8.66
CA ARG A 106 3.47 -13.98 -9.54
C ARG A 106 3.10 -15.37 -9.08
N LEU A 107 1.84 -15.54 -8.70
CA LEU A 107 1.29 -16.85 -8.35
C LEU A 107 0.14 -17.19 -9.31
N TYR A 108 0.31 -18.27 -10.07
CA TYR A 108 -0.68 -18.72 -11.04
C TYR A 108 -1.03 -20.19 -10.83
N THR A 109 -2.32 -20.50 -10.89
CA THR A 109 -2.76 -21.88 -11.01
C THR A 109 -4.00 -22.02 -11.86
N LYS A 110 -4.01 -23.00 -12.76
CA LYS A 110 -5.18 -23.27 -13.61
C LYS A 110 -6.25 -24.05 -12.83
N ASN A 111 -5.84 -25.09 -12.11
CA ASN A 111 -6.72 -25.92 -11.27
C ASN A 111 -6.14 -26.07 -9.86
N GLY A 112 -6.55 -25.18 -8.95
CA GLY A 112 -6.16 -25.21 -7.55
C GLY A 112 -6.35 -23.86 -6.86
N HIS A 113 -6.24 -23.85 -5.53
CA HIS A 113 -6.31 -22.64 -4.72
C HIS A 113 -4.92 -22.12 -4.35
N ILE A 114 -4.88 -20.85 -4.01
CA ILE A 114 -3.69 -20.17 -3.49
C ILE A 114 -3.97 -19.85 -2.02
N ASP A 115 -3.17 -20.38 -1.10
CA ASP A 115 -3.20 -20.04 0.33
C ASP A 115 -1.80 -19.69 0.81
N VAL A 116 -1.52 -18.40 0.88
CA VAL A 116 -0.16 -17.89 1.09
C VAL A 116 -0.10 -16.80 2.16
N ASP A 117 1.01 -16.80 2.87
CA ASP A 117 1.47 -15.66 3.67
C ASP A 117 2.49 -14.86 2.85
N VAL A 118 2.25 -13.57 2.68
CA VAL A 118 3.16 -12.66 1.98
C VAL A 118 3.69 -11.63 2.96
N GLY A 119 4.99 -11.67 3.23
CA GLY A 119 5.71 -10.64 3.95
C GLY A 119 6.20 -9.56 3.00
N LEU A 120 5.82 -8.31 3.23
CA LEU A 120 6.33 -7.16 2.52
C LEU A 120 7.45 -6.50 3.34
N VAL A 121 8.63 -6.41 2.74
CA VAL A 121 9.75 -5.63 3.28
C VAL A 121 9.66 -4.23 2.69
N GLY A 122 9.53 -3.24 3.56
CA GLY A 122 9.46 -1.85 3.14
C GLY A 122 10.83 -1.26 2.87
N GLN A 123 10.86 -0.30 1.96
CA GLN A 123 12.04 0.52 1.76
C GLN A 123 12.15 1.49 2.94
N SER A 124 13.12 1.24 3.81
CA SER A 124 13.48 2.22 4.85
C SER A 124 13.82 3.54 4.17
N SER A 125 13.03 4.58 4.44
CA SER A 125 13.14 5.92 3.86
C SER A 125 14.53 6.56 4.04
N GLY A 126 15.38 5.99 4.89
CA GLY A 126 16.79 6.37 5.06
C GLY A 126 17.73 5.96 3.93
N ASN A 127 17.33 5.00 3.07
CA ASN A 127 18.09 4.58 1.89
C ASN A 127 17.43 5.04 0.59
N ALA A 128 16.97 6.30 0.58
CA ALA A 128 16.66 7.03 -0.65
C ALA A 128 17.94 7.26 -1.45
N PHE A 129 18.53 6.20 -2.01
CA PHE A 129 19.24 6.35 -3.27
C PHE A 129 18.29 7.10 -4.20
N ALA A 130 18.76 8.16 -4.84
CA ALA A 130 17.99 9.20 -5.54
C ALA A 130 17.18 8.72 -6.77
N GLY A 131 16.67 7.49 -6.77
CA GLY A 131 15.75 6.92 -7.72
C GLY A 131 14.31 6.95 -7.22
N THR A 132 13.38 6.81 -8.16
CA THR A 132 11.95 6.64 -7.89
C THR A 132 11.73 5.47 -6.92
N PRO A 133 10.85 5.59 -5.92
CA PRO A 133 10.54 4.50 -5.00
C PRO A 133 10.17 3.25 -5.81
N MET A 134 10.81 2.11 -5.50
CA MET A 134 10.51 0.87 -6.23
C MET A 134 9.15 0.36 -5.74
N ARG A 135 8.19 0.33 -6.63
CA ARG A 135 6.85 -0.21 -6.36
C ARG A 135 6.92 -1.73 -6.20
N THR A 136 6.48 -2.25 -5.07
CA THR A 136 6.19 -3.69 -4.95
C THR A 136 4.90 -3.98 -5.69
N SER A 137 4.90 -4.94 -6.62
CA SER A 137 3.71 -5.39 -7.32
C SER A 137 3.55 -6.90 -7.20
N LEU A 138 2.41 -7.29 -6.65
CA LEU A 138 2.05 -8.70 -6.46
C LEU A 138 0.86 -9.04 -7.36
N HIS A 139 0.91 -10.19 -8.02
CA HIS A 139 -0.16 -10.68 -8.87
C HIS A 139 -0.49 -12.14 -8.57
N MET A 140 -1.77 -12.39 -8.31
CA MET A 140 -2.26 -13.73 -8.05
C MET A 140 -3.49 -13.97 -8.93
N SER A 141 -3.48 -15.06 -9.69
CA SER A 141 -4.55 -15.38 -10.63
C SER A 141 -4.85 -16.87 -10.71
N PRO A 142 -5.74 -17.41 -9.86
CA PRO A 142 -6.34 -18.70 -10.12
C PRO A 142 -7.48 -18.57 -11.13
N ASN A 143 -7.68 -19.61 -11.95
CA ASN A 143 -8.75 -19.61 -12.93
C ASN A 143 -10.14 -19.80 -12.29
N ASN A 144 -10.29 -20.78 -11.39
CA ASN A 144 -11.60 -21.27 -10.95
C ASN A 144 -11.74 -21.53 -9.43
N GLU A 145 -10.82 -21.06 -8.60
CA GLU A 145 -10.80 -21.39 -7.18
C GLU A 145 -10.59 -20.18 -6.26
N THR A 146 -10.52 -20.46 -4.95
CA THR A 146 -10.41 -19.46 -3.89
C THR A 146 -8.95 -18.99 -3.73
N VAL A 147 -8.77 -17.70 -3.43
CA VAL A 147 -7.49 -17.12 -3.00
C VAL A 147 -7.59 -16.70 -1.55
N HIS A 148 -6.72 -17.24 -0.71
CA HIS A 148 -6.46 -16.78 0.64
C HIS A 148 -5.09 -16.11 0.68
N VAL A 149 -5.07 -14.80 0.90
CA VAL A 149 -3.82 -14.04 1.06
C VAL A 149 -3.79 -13.41 2.44
N ARG A 150 -2.70 -13.68 3.16
CA ARG A 150 -2.35 -12.98 4.39
C ARG A 150 -1.16 -12.09 4.09
N VAL A 151 -1.35 -10.78 4.13
CA VAL A 151 -0.29 -9.81 3.85
C VAL A 151 0.24 -9.27 5.17
N HIS A 152 1.53 -9.38 5.39
CA HIS A 152 2.23 -8.95 6.60
C HIS A 152 3.20 -7.83 6.25
N ALA A 153 3.25 -6.78 7.05
CA ALA A 153 4.28 -5.76 6.97
C ALA A 153 5.43 -6.16 7.90
N VAL A 154 6.60 -6.51 7.35
CA VAL A 154 7.69 -7.13 8.16
C VAL A 154 8.68 -6.08 8.66
N GLN A 155 9.07 -5.10 7.83
CA GLN A 155 10.02 -4.05 8.19
C GLN A 155 9.76 -2.76 7.41
N GLY A 156 9.12 -1.77 8.02
CA GLY A 156 8.92 -0.45 7.40
C GLY A 156 8.04 -0.44 6.14
N ALA A 157 7.29 -1.52 5.87
CA ALA A 157 6.35 -1.57 4.76
C ALA A 157 5.29 -0.48 4.94
N GLY A 158 5.17 0.35 3.89
CA GLY A 158 4.27 1.49 3.87
C GLY A 158 2.84 1.09 3.54
N PRO A 159 1.93 2.07 3.40
CA PRO A 159 0.63 1.82 2.82
C PRO A 159 0.77 1.27 1.40
N PHE A 160 -0.28 0.61 0.92
CA PHE A 160 -0.31 0.05 -0.42
C PHE A 160 -1.71 0.12 -1.02
N VAL A 161 -1.79 0.04 -2.35
CA VAL A 161 -3.07 -0.07 -3.06
C VAL A 161 -3.39 -1.53 -3.30
N LEU A 162 -4.56 -1.94 -2.84
CA LEU A 162 -5.12 -3.25 -3.08
C LEU A 162 -6.14 -3.17 -4.22
N THR A 163 -5.85 -3.85 -5.33
CA THR A 163 -6.75 -4.02 -6.46
C THR A 163 -7.28 -5.45 -6.46
N VAL A 164 -8.60 -5.58 -6.45
CA VAL A 164 -9.28 -6.87 -6.42
C VAL A 164 -10.28 -6.94 -7.57
N ALA A 165 -10.04 -7.84 -8.51
CA ALA A 165 -11.01 -8.14 -9.57
C ALA A 165 -11.89 -9.32 -9.13
N THR A 166 -13.20 -9.17 -9.32
CA THR A 166 -14.31 -10.10 -9.00
C THR A 166 -14.84 -10.09 -7.55
N ALA A 167 -15.67 -11.09 -7.23
CA ALA A 167 -16.43 -11.19 -5.99
C ALA A 167 -15.49 -11.46 -4.80
N SER A 168 -15.09 -10.38 -4.15
CA SER A 168 -14.12 -10.38 -3.07
C SER A 168 -14.74 -10.12 -1.70
N PHE A 169 -14.19 -10.80 -0.68
CA PHE A 169 -14.47 -10.58 0.73
C PHE A 169 -13.20 -10.11 1.43
N LEU A 170 -13.14 -8.82 1.74
CA LEU A 170 -12.15 -8.31 2.67
C LEU A 170 -12.58 -8.67 4.10
N SER A 171 -11.63 -9.12 4.93
CA SER A 171 -11.91 -9.29 6.36
C SER A 171 -12.33 -7.97 7.00
N ARG A 172 -13.11 -8.00 8.09
CA ARG A 172 -13.53 -6.77 8.81
C ARG A 172 -12.32 -5.91 9.21
N ALA A 173 -11.28 -6.58 9.67
CA ALA A 173 -9.93 -6.08 9.89
C ALA A 173 -9.39 -5.26 8.71
N ALA A 174 -9.25 -5.91 7.55
CA ALA A 174 -8.76 -5.26 6.35
C ALA A 174 -9.66 -4.09 5.92
N LEU A 175 -10.99 -4.23 6.05
CA LEU A 175 -11.94 -3.16 5.74
C LEU A 175 -11.81 -1.95 6.66
N ALA A 176 -11.51 -2.14 7.94
CA ALA A 176 -11.34 -1.03 8.89
C ALA A 176 -10.15 -0.12 8.53
N HIS A 177 -9.18 -0.64 7.79
CA HIS A 177 -7.99 0.08 7.35
C HIS A 177 -7.96 0.35 5.83
N ALA A 178 -9.01 -0.05 5.12
CA ALA A 178 -9.11 0.09 3.68
C ALA A 178 -10.04 1.26 3.34
N THR A 179 -9.49 2.29 2.70
CA THR A 179 -10.27 3.37 2.10
C THR A 179 -10.60 3.00 0.65
N PRO A 180 -11.87 2.78 0.28
CA PRO A 180 -12.23 2.49 -1.10
C PRO A 180 -11.93 3.71 -1.98
N PHE A 181 -11.17 3.50 -3.07
CA PHE A 181 -10.79 4.58 -4.00
C PHE A 181 -11.56 4.50 -5.31
N THR A 182 -11.83 3.31 -5.83
CA THR A 182 -12.51 3.15 -7.12
C THR A 182 -13.26 1.84 -7.17
N LYS A 183 -14.43 1.86 -7.81
CA LYS A 183 -15.16 0.68 -8.22
C LYS A 183 -15.54 0.85 -9.69
N ILE A 184 -14.85 0.14 -10.58
CA ILE A 184 -15.17 0.08 -12.00
C ILE A 184 -15.47 -1.37 -12.31
N ASP A 185 -16.70 -1.64 -12.74
CA ASP A 185 -17.21 -2.98 -13.01
C ASP A 185 -16.99 -3.95 -11.83
N ASN A 186 -16.27 -5.04 -12.10
CA ASN A 186 -15.90 -6.06 -11.14
C ASN A 186 -14.57 -5.76 -10.43
N VAL A 187 -13.94 -4.62 -10.70
CA VAL A 187 -12.65 -4.24 -10.09
C VAL A 187 -12.90 -3.24 -8.96
N LYS A 188 -12.50 -3.64 -7.75
CA LYS A 188 -12.50 -2.78 -6.56
C LYS A 188 -11.07 -2.41 -6.21
N ARG A 189 -10.82 -1.13 -5.97
CA ARG A 189 -9.53 -0.63 -5.50
C ARG A 189 -9.68 -0.03 -4.11
N PHE A 190 -8.80 -0.43 -3.21
CA PHE A 190 -8.72 0.05 -1.85
C PHE A 190 -7.33 0.59 -1.59
N PHE A 191 -7.24 1.67 -0.84
CA PHE A 191 -6.00 2.14 -0.24
C PHE A 191 -5.92 1.55 1.17
N VAL A 192 -4.87 0.79 1.48
CA VAL A 192 -4.68 0.17 2.80
C VAL A 192 -3.60 0.93 3.56
N GLY A 193 -3.99 1.62 4.63
CA GLY A 193 -3.11 2.43 5.49
C GLY A 193 -3.56 3.90 5.59
N ASP A 194 -2.62 4.81 5.89
CA ASP A 194 -2.90 6.23 6.08
C ASP A 194 -3.08 6.95 4.73
N VAL A 195 -4.33 7.32 4.41
CA VAL A 195 -4.71 7.95 3.14
C VAL A 195 -4.06 9.32 2.94
N SER A 196 -3.56 9.97 4.00
CA SER A 196 -2.84 11.25 3.87
C SER A 196 -1.53 11.11 3.09
N GLN A 197 -1.01 9.89 2.96
CA GLN A 197 0.17 9.57 2.14
C GLN A 197 -0.14 9.47 0.64
N MET A 198 -1.42 9.45 0.25
CA MET A 198 -1.83 9.49 -1.14
C MET A 198 -1.74 10.93 -1.66
N ASN A 199 -0.91 11.16 -2.68
CA ASN A 199 -0.75 12.50 -3.26
C ASN A 199 -1.87 12.81 -4.27
N GLN A 200 -2.00 14.09 -4.66
CA GLN A 200 -3.03 14.53 -5.63
C GLN A 200 -2.83 13.95 -7.05
N GLN A 201 -1.61 13.52 -7.39
CA GLN A 201 -1.27 12.92 -8.69
C GLN A 201 -1.55 11.41 -8.72
N GLY A 202 -1.98 10.82 -7.59
CA GLY A 202 -2.31 9.41 -7.45
C GLY A 202 -1.34 8.65 -6.55
N TRP A 203 -1.41 7.32 -6.62
CA TRP A 203 -0.56 6.44 -5.83
C TRP A 203 0.62 5.93 -6.67
N ASN A 204 1.83 6.00 -6.11
CA ASN A 204 3.07 5.53 -6.74
C ASN A 204 3.86 4.52 -5.89
N GLY A 205 3.30 4.06 -4.77
CA GLY A 205 3.92 3.07 -3.90
C GLY A 205 3.50 1.65 -4.22
N ASP A 206 3.51 0.79 -3.19
CA ASP A 206 3.24 -0.64 -3.31
C ASP A 206 1.81 -0.95 -3.78
N GLU A 207 1.68 -2.01 -4.55
CA GLU A 207 0.41 -2.50 -5.09
C GLU A 207 0.26 -4.01 -4.96
N LEU A 208 -0.88 -4.45 -4.46
CA LEU A 208 -1.31 -5.84 -4.49
C LEU A 208 -2.48 -5.97 -5.45
N ARG A 209 -2.30 -6.74 -6.52
CA ARG A 209 -3.38 -7.10 -7.44
C ARG A 209 -3.75 -8.57 -7.27
N VAL A 210 -5.01 -8.81 -6.94
CA VAL A 210 -5.57 -10.16 -6.89
C VAL A 210 -6.69 -10.25 -7.91
N ASP A 211 -6.55 -11.17 -8.85
CA ASP A 211 -7.52 -11.42 -9.92
C ASP A 211 -8.02 -12.85 -9.80
N VAL A 212 -9.33 -13.08 -9.82
CA VAL A 212 -9.89 -14.45 -9.74
C VAL A 212 -10.99 -14.56 -10.76
N GLY A 213 -10.83 -15.43 -11.75
CA GLY A 213 -11.84 -15.62 -12.80
C GLY A 213 -13.18 -16.08 -12.23
N ASN A 214 -13.19 -17.25 -11.58
CA ASN A 214 -14.31 -17.75 -10.79
C ASN A 214 -13.80 -18.12 -9.39
N GLY A 215 -14.40 -17.59 -8.32
CA GLY A 215 -14.00 -17.94 -6.96
C GLY A 215 -14.20 -16.82 -5.95
N HIS A 216 -13.50 -16.93 -4.82
CA HIS A 216 -13.57 -15.98 -3.73
C HIS A 216 -12.18 -15.54 -3.30
N ILE A 217 -12.06 -14.27 -2.97
CA ILE A 217 -10.81 -13.68 -2.48
C ILE A 217 -11.01 -13.34 -1.01
N ARG A 218 -10.13 -13.86 -0.14
CA ARG A 218 -10.03 -13.48 1.26
C ARG A 218 -8.68 -12.86 1.53
N ILE A 219 -8.69 -11.59 1.92
CA ILE A 219 -7.47 -10.85 2.24
C ILE A 219 -7.50 -10.47 3.72
N LYS A 220 -6.40 -10.82 4.40
CA LYS A 220 -6.14 -10.45 5.79
C LYS A 220 -4.86 -9.63 5.83
N TYR A 221 -4.91 -8.53 6.57
CA TYR A 221 -3.74 -7.71 6.85
C TYR A 221 -3.25 -8.04 8.26
N VAL A 222 -2.03 -8.57 8.36
CA VAL A 222 -1.43 -9.04 9.60
C VAL A 222 -0.40 -8.02 10.06
N GLY A 223 -0.94 -6.94 10.60
CA GLY A 223 -0.29 -5.93 11.45
C GLY A 223 -1.26 -5.42 12.53
N GLU A 224 -2.49 -5.94 12.51
CA GLU A 224 -3.51 -5.79 13.52
C GLU A 224 -3.16 -6.75 14.66
N SER A 225 -2.37 -6.31 15.64
CA SER A 225 -2.70 -6.75 17.00
C SER A 225 -4.17 -6.40 17.17
N ASP A 226 -5.04 -7.35 17.54
CA ASP A 226 -6.44 -7.12 17.87
C ASP A 226 -6.56 -5.88 18.79
N LYS A 227 -6.69 -4.68 18.23
CA LYS A 227 -6.93 -3.46 19.02
C LYS A 227 -8.34 -3.50 19.61
N LEU A 228 -9.17 -4.46 19.18
CA LEU A 228 -10.38 -4.87 19.85
C LEU A 228 -10.13 -5.48 21.25
N GLY A 229 -8.95 -6.03 21.53
CA GLY A 229 -8.52 -6.39 22.87
C GLY A 229 -8.03 -5.19 23.69
N PHE A 230 -7.46 -4.18 23.04
CA PHE A 230 -6.94 -2.98 23.71
C PHE A 230 -8.06 -2.04 24.20
N LEU A 231 -9.07 -1.77 23.37
CA LEU A 231 -10.19 -0.91 23.77
C LEU A 231 -11.15 -1.59 24.77
N ARG A 232 -11.30 -2.93 24.72
CA ARG A 232 -12.08 -3.68 25.74
C ARG A 232 -11.39 -3.78 27.11
N ARG A 233 -10.06 -3.63 27.18
CA ARG A 233 -9.31 -3.62 28.45
C ARG A 233 -9.18 -2.23 29.07
N LEU A 234 -9.36 -1.16 28.28
CA LEU A 234 -9.35 0.22 28.77
C LEU A 234 -10.71 0.74 29.22
N PHE A 235 -11.82 0.20 28.68
CA PHE A 235 -13.18 0.63 29.00
C PHE A 235 -14.08 -0.57 29.31
N GLY A 236 -13.73 -1.30 30.37
CA GLY A 236 -14.42 -2.52 30.78
C GLY A 236 -15.94 -2.38 30.85
N HIS A 237 -16.63 -3.38 30.29
CA HIS A 237 -17.93 -3.84 30.72
C HIS A 237 -17.98 -5.36 30.58
#